data_AF-A0A1Q7BLJ3-F1
#
_entry.id   AF-A0A1Q7BLJ3-F1
#
_cell.length_a   1.000
_cell.length_b   1.000
_cell.length_c   1.000
_cell.angle_alpha   90.00
_cell.angle_beta   90.00
_cell.angle_gamma   90.00
#
_symmetry.space_group_name_H-M   'P 1'
#
loop_
_entity.id
_entity.type
_entity.pdbx_description
1 polymer ?
#
loop_
_entity_poly.entity_id
_entity_poly.type
_entity_poly.pdbx_seq_one_letter_code
_entity_poly.pdbx_strand_id
1 'polypeptide(L)'
;MSSSAATGDTAAADCGAAFCASVDDALKNGTPDAVPDENLQRVLSAAVRLYSAKSEDRALAPFGDRPVNATEAVTAVCAIMRAADLNFFDLQMWYRRGERE
;
A
#
# COMPACT_ATOMS: atom_id res chain seq x y z
N MET A 1 -32.54 -18.96 -3.29
CA MET A 1 -31.75 -17.70 -3.32
C MET A 1 -30.56 -17.89 -2.40
N SER A 2 -29.34 -17.96 -2.96
CA SER A 2 -28.04 -17.82 -2.26
C SER A 2 -26.93 -18.23 -3.22
N SER A 3 -26.44 -17.29 -4.02
CA SER A 3 -25.21 -17.43 -4.82
C SER A 3 -24.66 -16.04 -5.21
N SER A 4 -24.43 -15.18 -4.21
CA SER A 4 -23.89 -13.82 -4.45
C SER A 4 -22.65 -13.50 -3.62
N ALA A 5 -22.23 -14.37 -2.70
CA ALA A 5 -21.09 -14.11 -1.83
C ALA A 5 -19.74 -14.53 -2.44
N ALA A 6 -19.72 -15.51 -3.36
CA ALA A 6 -18.47 -16.03 -3.92
C ALA A 6 -17.88 -15.15 -5.04
N THR A 7 -18.71 -14.41 -5.78
CA THR A 7 -18.27 -13.63 -6.95
C THR A 7 -17.50 -12.37 -6.57
N GLY A 8 -17.74 -11.80 -5.38
CA GLY A 8 -17.11 -10.54 -4.94
C GLY A 8 -15.65 -10.69 -4.51
N ASP A 9 -15.29 -11.81 -3.91
CA ASP A 9 -13.93 -12.05 -3.40
C ASP A 9 -12.94 -12.36 -4.54
N THR A 10 -13.39 -13.09 -5.57
CA THR A 10 -12.61 -13.33 -6.79
C THR A 10 -12.47 -12.06 -7.63
N ALA A 11 -13.54 -11.29 -7.82
CA ALA A 11 -13.50 -10.06 -8.60
C ALA A 11 -12.58 -8.98 -7.99
N ALA A 12 -12.55 -8.85 -6.66
CA ALA A 12 -11.64 -7.93 -5.99
C ALA A 12 -10.17 -8.37 -6.10
N ALA A 13 -9.91 -9.67 -5.98
CA ALA A 13 -8.58 -10.24 -6.23
C ALA A 13 -8.14 -10.02 -7.68
N ASP A 14 -9.06 -10.18 -8.64
CA ASP A 14 -8.81 -9.96 -10.07
C ASP A 14 -8.49 -8.48 -10.37
N CYS A 15 -9.20 -7.53 -9.74
CA CYS A 15 -8.92 -6.10 -9.89
C CYS A 15 -7.55 -5.70 -9.33
N GLY A 16 -7.15 -6.26 -8.17
CA GLY A 16 -5.83 -6.02 -7.59
C GLY A 16 -4.71 -6.57 -8.47
N ALA A 17 -4.88 -7.78 -8.98
CA ALA A 17 -3.93 -8.40 -9.90
C ALA A 17 -3.79 -7.60 -11.22
N ALA A 18 -4.90 -7.11 -11.77
CA ALA A 18 -4.90 -6.30 -12.97
C ALA A 18 -4.16 -4.96 -12.79
N PHE A 19 -4.34 -4.29 -11.65
CA PHE A 19 -3.59 -3.07 -11.34
C PHE A 19 -2.08 -3.35 -11.22
N CYS A 20 -1.70 -4.40 -10.49
CA CYS A 20 -0.29 -4.78 -10.35
C CYS A 20 0.36 -5.12 -11.69
N ALA A 21 -0.35 -5.84 -12.56
CA ALA A 21 0.12 -6.13 -13.92
C ALA A 21 0.32 -4.86 -14.75
N SER A 22 -0.63 -3.92 -14.69
CA SER A 22 -0.51 -2.63 -15.37
C SER A 22 0.68 -1.80 -14.88
N VAL A 23 0.96 -1.81 -13.57
CA VAL A 23 2.12 -1.13 -12.99
C VAL A 23 3.42 -1.80 -13.44
N ASP A 24 3.51 -3.12 -13.36
CA ASP A 24 4.69 -3.87 -13.81
C ASP A 24 5.02 -3.56 -15.27
N ASP A 25 4.02 -3.51 -16.14
CA ASP A 25 4.21 -3.23 -17.56
C ASP A 25 4.59 -1.76 -17.80
N ALA A 26 3.96 -0.82 -17.10
CA ALA A 26 4.31 0.60 -17.17
C ALA A 26 5.76 0.85 -16.74
N LEU A 27 6.20 0.21 -15.64
CA LEU A 27 7.57 0.35 -15.13
C LEU A 27 8.61 -0.31 -16.06
N LYS A 28 8.33 -1.50 -16.60
CA LYS A 28 9.21 -2.18 -17.58
C LYS A 28 9.39 -1.36 -18.86
N ASN A 29 8.32 -0.70 -19.31
CA ASN A 29 8.33 0.10 -20.53
C ASN A 29 8.83 1.53 -20.32
N GLY A 30 9.12 1.93 -19.07
CA GLY A 30 9.56 3.29 -18.74
C GLY A 30 8.46 4.35 -18.93
N THR A 31 7.19 3.95 -18.87
CA THR A 31 6.02 4.81 -19.06
C THR A 31 5.15 4.85 -17.80
N PRO A 32 5.66 5.39 -16.67
CA PRO A 32 4.91 5.42 -15.41
C PRO A 32 3.59 6.20 -15.54
N ASP A 33 3.56 7.23 -16.40
CA ASP A 33 2.39 8.06 -16.67
C ASP A 33 1.23 7.30 -17.36
N ALA A 34 1.46 6.05 -17.77
CA ALA A 34 0.39 5.18 -18.28
C ALA A 34 -0.61 4.77 -17.18
N VAL A 35 -0.22 4.86 -15.91
CA VAL A 35 -1.11 4.64 -14.76
C VAL A 35 -1.61 6.00 -14.27
N PRO A 36 -2.93 6.27 -14.30
CA PRO A 36 -3.46 7.55 -13.83
C PRO A 36 -3.16 7.81 -12.35
N ASP A 37 -2.75 9.04 -12.03
CA ASP A 37 -2.41 9.47 -10.67
C ASP A 37 -3.57 9.23 -9.69
N GLU A 38 -4.81 9.50 -10.09
CA GLU A 38 -5.98 9.31 -9.23
C GLU A 38 -6.17 7.85 -8.83
N ASN A 39 -5.81 6.92 -9.72
CA ASN A 39 -5.89 5.49 -9.43
C ASN A 39 -4.82 5.10 -8.42
N LEU A 40 -3.58 5.55 -8.62
CA LEU A 40 -2.49 5.32 -7.66
C LEU A 40 -2.83 5.88 -6.28
N GLN A 41 -3.32 7.12 -6.20
CA GLN A 41 -3.71 7.77 -4.95
C GLN A 41 -4.82 7.01 -4.20
N ARG A 42 -5.85 6.55 -4.92
CA ARG A 42 -6.95 5.76 -4.34
C ARG A 42 -6.46 4.42 -3.81
N VAL A 43 -5.66 3.70 -4.60
CA VAL A 43 -5.12 2.39 -4.21
C VAL A 43 -4.19 2.53 -3.02
N LEU A 44 -3.25 3.49 -3.05
CA LEU A 44 -2.31 3.71 -1.95
C LEU A 44 -3.04 4.08 -0.66
N SER A 45 -4.04 4.97 -0.73
CA SER A 45 -4.84 5.35 0.44
C SER A 45 -5.59 4.16 1.04
N ALA A 46 -6.20 3.32 0.20
CA ALA A 46 -6.90 2.12 0.66
C ALA A 46 -5.93 1.10 1.27
N ALA A 47 -4.77 0.90 0.63
CA ALA A 47 -3.74 -0.02 1.09
C ALA A 47 -3.18 0.39 2.46
N VAL A 48 -2.85 1.67 2.67
CA VAL A 48 -2.35 2.18 3.96
C VAL A 48 -3.38 1.99 5.07
N ARG A 49 -4.66 2.32 4.81
CA ARG A 49 -5.74 2.14 5.79
C ARG A 49 -5.92 0.67 6.17
N LEU A 50 -5.96 -0.22 5.17
CA LEU A 50 -6.11 -1.65 5.39
C LEU A 50 -4.90 -2.25 6.12
N TYR A 51 -3.69 -1.82 5.75
CA TYR A 51 -2.46 -2.26 6.40
C TYR A 51 -2.44 -1.84 7.86
N SER A 52 -2.75 -0.57 8.17
CA SER A 52 -2.86 -0.07 9.54
C SER A 52 -3.82 -0.93 10.38
N ALA A 53 -5.04 -1.15 9.88
CA ALA A 53 -6.04 -1.96 10.57
C ALA A 53 -5.58 -3.41 10.80
N LYS A 54 -4.92 -4.03 9.81
CA LYS A 54 -4.40 -5.40 9.96
C LYS A 54 -3.19 -5.48 10.88
N SER A 55 -2.39 -4.42 10.96
CA SER A 55 -1.18 -4.38 11.78
C SER A 55 -1.45 -4.24 13.27
N GLU A 56 -2.62 -3.71 13.64
CA GLU A 56 -3.07 -3.63 15.03
C GLU A 56 -3.31 -5.02 15.63
N ASP A 57 -3.83 -5.97 14.83
CA ASP A 57 -4.16 -7.32 15.30
C ASP A 57 -3.01 -8.33 15.15
N ARG A 58 -2.05 -8.06 14.26
CA ARG A 58 -0.93 -8.99 13.98
C ARG A 58 0.28 -8.30 13.35
N ALA A 59 1.46 -8.87 13.58
CA ALA A 59 2.67 -8.51 12.86
C ALA A 59 2.59 -8.97 11.39
N LEU A 60 2.15 -8.07 10.51
CA LEU A 60 2.11 -8.28 9.06
C LEU A 60 3.35 -7.63 8.42
N ALA A 61 4.12 -8.40 7.65
CA ALA A 61 5.19 -7.82 6.86
C ALA A 61 4.61 -6.88 5.77
N PRO A 62 5.15 -5.67 5.58
CA PRO A 62 4.63 -4.70 4.60
C PRO A 62 4.80 -5.13 3.15
N PHE A 63 5.76 -6.02 2.87
CA PHE A 63 6.05 -6.51 1.51
C PHE A 63 6.13 -8.04 1.49
N GLY A 64 5.67 -8.62 0.38
CA GLY A 64 5.80 -10.05 0.07
C GLY A 64 7.01 -10.34 -0.83
N ASP A 65 6.85 -11.29 -1.76
CA ASP A 65 7.95 -11.82 -2.59
C ASP A 65 8.58 -10.82 -3.58
N ARG A 66 7.94 -9.67 -3.81
CA ARG A 66 8.46 -8.57 -4.63
C ARG A 66 8.57 -7.30 -3.77
N PRO A 67 9.62 -7.18 -2.95
CA PRO A 67 9.80 -6.01 -2.11
C PRO A 67 10.22 -4.80 -2.94
N VAL A 68 9.82 -3.61 -2.48
CA VAL A 68 10.34 -2.35 -2.98
C VAL A 68 11.82 -2.20 -2.58
N ASN A 69 12.61 -1.52 -3.41
CA ASN A 69 13.98 -1.21 -3.06
C ASN A 69 14.04 -0.07 -2.01
N ALA A 70 15.22 0.14 -1.42
CA ALA A 70 15.40 1.13 -0.36
C ALA A 70 15.02 2.56 -0.78
N THR A 71 15.33 2.95 -2.02
CA THR A 71 15.01 4.28 -2.56
C THR A 71 13.52 4.47 -2.76
N GLU A 72 12.83 3.46 -3.29
CA GLU A 72 11.37 3.47 -3.44
C GLU A 72 10.67 3.59 -2.09
N ALA A 73 11.10 2.80 -1.10
CA ALA A 73 10.55 2.82 0.24
C ALA A 73 10.72 4.20 0.90
N VAL A 74 11.94 4.75 0.89
CA VAL A 74 12.22 6.06 1.51
C VAL A 74 11.46 7.18 0.79
N THR A 75 11.41 7.16 -0.54
CA THR A 75 10.62 8.13 -1.33
C THR A 75 9.16 8.13 -0.92
N ALA A 76 8.55 6.93 -0.85
CA ALA A 76 7.16 6.78 -0.45
C ALA A 76 6.91 7.25 0.99
N VAL A 77 7.77 6.86 1.95
CA VAL A 77 7.67 7.31 3.35
C VAL A 77 7.75 8.82 3.46
N CYS A 78 8.73 9.46 2.81
CA CYS A 78 8.87 10.92 2.85
C CYS A 78 7.66 11.64 2.22
N ALA A 79 7.09 11.09 1.15
CA ALA A 79 5.88 11.64 0.53
C ALA A 79 4.66 11.52 1.47
N ILE A 80 4.46 10.35 2.10
CA ILE A 80 3.38 10.11 3.05
C ILE A 80 3.51 11.02 4.28
N MET A 81 4.73 11.16 4.84
CA MET A 81 4.98 12.07 5.96
C MET A 81 4.58 13.50 5.61
N ARG A 82 5.01 13.99 4.44
CA ARG A 82 4.67 15.35 3.98
C ARG A 82 3.15 15.52 3.77
N ALA A 83 2.48 14.50 3.24
CA ALA A 83 1.03 14.54 3.02
C ALA A 83 0.22 14.48 4.32
N ALA A 84 0.74 13.80 5.34
CA ALA A 84 0.10 13.65 6.65
C ALA A 84 0.56 14.70 7.68
N ASP A 85 1.37 15.68 7.26
CA ASP A 85 1.99 16.70 8.13
C ASP A 85 2.76 16.10 9.32
N LEU A 86 3.45 14.98 9.08
CA LEU A 86 4.26 14.27 10.08
C LEU A 86 5.72 14.70 10.01
N ASN A 87 6.34 14.85 11.18
CA ASN A 87 7.77 15.04 11.33
C ASN A 87 8.45 13.80 11.97
N PHE A 88 9.79 13.79 12.02
CA PHE A 88 10.55 12.67 12.59
C PHE A 88 10.31 12.47 14.10
N PHE A 89 9.94 13.53 14.83
CA PHE A 89 9.64 13.43 16.25
C PHE A 89 8.31 12.67 16.47
N ASP A 90 7.30 12.91 15.63
CA ASP A 90 6.04 12.16 15.66
C ASP A 90 6.28 10.67 15.42
N LEU A 91 7.13 10.33 14.45
CA LEU A 91 7.53 8.95 14.19
C LEU A 91 8.24 8.31 15.38
N GLN A 92 9.18 9.02 16.02
CA GLN A 92 9.86 8.52 17.22
C GLN A 92 8.88 8.24 18.36
N MET A 93 7.89 9.12 18.58
CA MET A 93 6.85 8.87 19.57
C MET A 93 6.04 7.61 19.24
N TRP A 94 5.70 7.41 17.97
CA TRP A 94 4.93 6.25 17.52
C TRP A 94 5.72 4.94 17.58
N TYR A 95 7.01 4.97 17.23
CA TYR A 95 7.89 3.80 17.30
C TYR A 95 8.03 3.30 18.74
N ARG A 96 8.23 4.22 19.68
CA ARG A 96 8.33 3.92 21.12
C ARG A 96 7.03 3.41 21.73
N ARG A 97 5.88 3.69 21.10
CA ARG A 97 4.57 3.15 21.53
C ARG A 97 4.52 1.63 21.38
N GLY A 98 5.17 1.07 20.36
CA GLY A 98 5.24 -0.37 20.11
C GLY A 98 6.29 -1.11 20.94
N GLU A 99 7.22 -0.40 21.59
CA GLU A 99 8.28 -1.01 22.42
C GLU A 99 7.89 -1.19 23.90
N ARG A 100 6.68 -0.79 24.32
CA ARG A 100 6.20 -0.90 25.72
C ARG A 100 5.46 -2.21 26.01
N GLU A 101 5.79 -3.29 25.30
CA GLU A 101 5.41 -4.67 25.60
C GLU A 101 6.62 -5.46 26.10
#